data_AF-A0A2N9N140-F1
#
_entry.id   AF-A0A2N9N140-F1
#
_cell.length_a   1.000
_cell.length_b   1.000
_cell.length_c   1.000
_cell.angle_alpha   90.00
_cell.angle_beta   90.00
_cell.angle_gamma   90.00
#
_symmetry.space_group_name_H-M   'P 1'
#
loop_
_entity.id
_entity.type
_entity.pdbx_description
1 polymer ?
#
loop_
_entity_poly.entity_id
_entity_poly.type
_entity_poly.pdbx_seq_one_letter_code
_entity_poly.pdbx_strand_id
1 'polypeptide(L)' 'MKLLFDQNLSRKLVVRLAESYPESAHVVEFDLFASPDREIWELAKAGDFVIVSTDSDF' A
#
# COMPACT_ATOMS: atom_id res chain seq x y z
N MET A 1 -8.90 -9.16 -3.74
CA MET A 1 -7.89 -8.17 -4.18
C MET A 1 -7.24 -7.60 -2.94
N LYS A 2 -5.90 -7.56 -2.88
CA LYS A 2 -5.15 -7.00 -1.75
C LYS A 2 -4.67 -5.61 -2.13
N LEU A 3 -4.87 -4.61 -1.29
CA LEU A 3 -4.42 -3.25 -1.55
C LEU A 3 -3.12 -2.97 -0.81
N LEU A 4 -2.15 -2.36 -1.49
CA LEU A 4 -0.96 -1.79 -0.86
C LEU A 4 -1.09 -0.27 -0.90
N PHE A 5 -1.34 0.34 0.25
CA PHE A 5 -1.44 1.80 0.39
C PHE A 5 -0.04 2.41 0.49
N ASP A 6 0.23 3.41 -0.34
CA ASP A 6 1.48 4.17 -0.31
C ASP A 6 1.65 4.99 0.98
N GLN A 7 2.77 5.71 1.07
CA GLN A 7 3.11 6.54 2.22
C GLN A 7 2.23 7.80 2.41
N ASN A 8 1.57 8.25 1.34
CA ASN A 8 0.77 9.48 1.33
C ASN A 8 -0.66 9.21 1.81
N LEU A 9 -1.08 7.95 1.82
CA LEU A 9 -2.39 7.52 2.30
C LEU A 9 -2.39 7.22 3.80
N SER A 10 -3.57 7.30 4.41
CA SER A 10 -3.72 7.06 5.84
C SER A 10 -3.63 5.56 6.17
N ARG A 11 -2.74 5.16 7.10
CA ARG A 11 -2.67 3.82 7.72
C ARG A 11 -4.01 3.25 8.18
N LYS A 12 -4.96 4.11 8.58
CA LYS A 12 -6.32 3.69 9.00
C LYS A 12 -7.13 3.04 7.88
N LEU A 13 -6.74 3.19 6.60
CA LEU A 13 -7.43 2.58 5.47
C LEU A 13 -7.41 1.05 5.53
N VAL A 14 -6.31 0.46 6.02
CA VAL A 14 -6.20 -1.01 6.21
C VAL A 14 -7.37 -1.54 7.05
N VAL A 15 -7.64 -0.91 8.19
CA VAL A 15 -8.73 -1.32 9.08
C VAL A 15 -10.10 -0.97 8.50
N ARG A 16 -10.25 0.22 7.92
CA ARG A 16 -11.54 0.70 7.38
C ARG A 16 -12.02 -0.09 6.17
N LEU A 17 -11.09 -0.66 5.40
CA LEU A 17 -11.38 -1.40 4.18
C LEU A 17 -11.26 -2.92 4.35
N ALA A 18 -10.94 -3.41 5.56
CA ALA A 18 -10.70 -4.83 5.82
C ALA A 18 -11.89 -5.74 5.45
N GLU A 19 -13.14 -5.25 5.56
CA GLU A 19 -14.34 -6.03 5.20
C GLU A 19 -14.42 -6.30 3.68
N SER A 20 -14.04 -5.33 2.85
CA SER A 20 -14.10 -5.43 1.39
C SER A 20 -12.78 -5.88 0.75
N TYR A 21 -11.66 -5.54 1.38
CA TYR A 21 -10.30 -5.79 0.89
C TYR A 21 -9.46 -6.40 2.01
N PRO A 22 -9.76 -7.64 2.41
CA PRO A 22 -8.96 -8.36 3.41
C PRO A 22 -7.52 -8.50 2.93
N GLU A 23 -6.59 -8.59 3.88
CA GLU A 23 -5.14 -8.72 3.62
C GLU A 23 -4.50 -7.52 2.91
N SER A 24 -5.21 -6.39 2.83
CA SER A 24 -4.60 -5.11 2.45
C SER A 24 -3.63 -4.65 3.53
N ALA A 25 -2.62 -3.88 3.12
CA ALA A 25 -1.58 -3.39 4.00
C ALA A 25 -1.13 -2.00 3.58
N HIS A 26 -0.43 -1.32 4.48
CA HIS A 26 0.26 -0.07 4.19
C HIS A 26 1.77 -0.32 4.06
N VAL A 27 2.48 0.42 3.21
CA VAL A 27 3.94 0.30 3.03
C VAL A 27 4.76 0.40 4.33
N VAL A 28 4.18 0.96 5.39
CA VAL A 28 4.85 1.11 6.70
C VAL A 28 4.96 -0.23 7.44
N GLU A 29 4.07 -1.18 7.16
CA GLU A 29 4.06 -2.51 7.78
C GLU A 29 5.21 -3.39 7.24
N PHE A 30 5.86 -2.95 6.17
CA PHE A 30 6.99 -3.61 5.52
C PHE A 30 8.30 -2.80 5.64
N ASP A 31 8.33 -1.82 6.54
CA ASP A 31 9.46 -0.88 6.71
C ASP A 31 9.83 -0.09 5.43
N LEU A 32 8.90 0.04 4.47
CA LEU A 32 9.10 0.73 3.19
C LEU A 32 8.65 2.21 3.22
N PHE A 33 8.66 2.84 4.40
CA PHE A 33 8.33 4.26 4.50
C PHE A 33 9.46 5.10 3.89
N ALA A 34 9.15 5.93 2.89
CA ALA A 34 10.13 6.66 2.07
C ALA A 34 11.10 5.77 1.26
N SER A 35 10.76 4.49 1.05
CA SER A 35 11.49 3.63 0.12
C SER A 35 11.26 4.08 -1.33
N PRO A 36 12.23 3.84 -2.24
CA PRO A 36 12.05 4.06 -3.67
C PRO A 36 10.88 3.23 -4.22
N ASP A 37 10.17 3.79 -5.22
CA ASP A 37 9.03 3.13 -5.89
C ASP A 37 9.34 1.69 -6.32
N ARG A 38 10.57 1.43 -6.76
CA ARG A 38 11.00 0.09 -7.16
C ARG A 38 10.81 -0.95 -6.05
N GLU A 39 11.09 -0.62 -4.81
CA GLU A 39 10.93 -1.55 -3.68
C GLU A 39 9.44 -1.80 -3.41
N ILE A 40 8.61 -0.76 -3.50
CA ILE A 40 7.16 -0.86 -3.37
C ILE A 40 6.58 -1.74 -4.50
N TRP A 41 7.08 -1.61 -5.72
CA TRP A 41 6.65 -2.43 -6.87
C TRP A 41 7.04 -3.90 -6.72
N GLU A 42 8.25 -4.20 -6.26
CA GLU A 42 8.67 -5.58 -6.02
C GLU A 42 7.85 -6.23 -4.90
N LEU A 43 7.57 -5.50 -3.81
CA LEU A 43 6.66 -5.96 -2.77
C LEU A 43 5.26 -6.23 -3.32
N ALA A 44 4.70 -5.28 -4.08
CA ALA A 44 3.36 -5.40 -4.61
C ALA A 44 3.24 -6.61 -5.55
N LYS A 45 4.24 -6.81 -6.41
CA LYS A 45 4.33 -7.95 -7.33
C LYS A 45 4.49 -9.27 -6.58
N ALA A 46 5.33 -9.31 -5.54
CA ALA A 46 5.57 -10.53 -4.76
C ALA A 46 4.35 -10.94 -3.91
N GLY A 47 3.54 -9.97 -3.49
CA GLY A 47 2.36 -10.20 -2.63
C GLY A 47 1.00 -10.13 -3.33
N ASP A 48 0.97 -10.06 -4.66
CA ASP A 48 -0.24 -9.89 -5.48
C ASP A 48 -1.11 -8.68 -5.05
N PHE A 49 -0.45 -7.56 -4.71
CA PHE A 49 -1.11 -6.32 -4.33
C PHE A 49 -1.43 -5.44 -5.54
N VAL A 50 -2.55 -4.74 -5.44
CA VAL A 50 -2.84 -3.54 -6.24
C VAL A 50 -2.37 -2.33 -5.44
N ILE A 51 -1.48 -1.54 -6.04
CA ILE A 51 -0.96 -0.32 -5.42
C ILE A 51 -2.05 0.76 -5.48
N VAL A 52 -2.32 1.38 -4.34
CA VAL A 52 -3.17 2.56 -4.22
C VAL A 52 -2.28 3.70 -3.77
N SER A 53 -2.19 4.74 -4.58
CA SER A 53 -1.34 5.90 -4.33
C SER A 53 -2.14 7.18 -4.55
N THR A 54 -1.75 8.23 -3.85
CA THR A 54 -2.17 9.59 -4.12
C THR A 54 -0.93 10.45 -4.24
N ASP A 55 -0.90 11.28 -5.26
CA ASP A 55 0.07 12.35 -5.36
C ASP A 55 -0.66 13.68 -5.54
N SER A 56 0.02 14.78 -5.21
CA SER A 56 -0.52 16.13 -5.31
C SER A 56 -0.12 16.85 -6.61
N ASP A 57 0.78 16.27 -7.38
CA ASP A 57 1.34 16.81 -8.63
C ASP A 57 0.94 16.00 -9.88
N PHE A 58 -0.10 15.16 -9.77
CA PHE A 58 -0.83 14.53 -10.88
C PHE A 58 -2.28 15.01 -10.99
#